data_AF-A0A225NSU1-F1
#
_entry.id   AF-A0A225NSU1-F1
#
_cell.length_a   1.000
_cell.length_b   1.000
_cell.length_c   1.000
_cell.angle_alpha   90.00
_cell.angle_beta   90.00
_cell.angle_gamma   90.00
#
_symmetry.space_group_name_H-M   'P 1'
#
loop_
_entity.id
_entity.type
_entity.pdbx_description
1 polymer ?
#
loop_
_entity_poly.entity_id
_entity_poly.type
_entity_poly.pdbx_seq_one_letter_code
_entity_poly.pdbx_strand_id
1 'polypeptide(L)' 'MEFLAWAVMASATIPMLKLLPHFGISKYWAAVCVIPLGTIAMIWWMGLKLQDLEKL' A
#
# COMPACT_ATOMS: atom_id res chain seq x y z
N MET A 1 0.80 4.45 -24.34
CA MET A 1 1.64 3.61 -23.44
C MET A 1 1.73 4.20 -22.03
N GLU A 2 1.87 5.52 -21.87
CA GLU A 2 1.98 6.16 -20.54
C GLU A 2 0.72 6.08 -19.68
N PHE A 3 -0.47 6.25 -20.26
CA PHE A 3 -1.74 6.13 -19.52
C PHE A 3 -1.96 4.73 -18.94
N LEU A 4 -1.60 3.68 -19.68
CA LEU A 4 -1.67 2.30 -19.21
C LEU A 4 -0.71 2.05 -18.03
N ALA A 5 0.51 2.59 -18.09
CA ALA A 5 1.47 2.48 -16.99
C ALA A 5 0.95 3.18 -15.72
N TRP A 6 0.38 4.37 -15.85
CA TRP A 6 -0.26 5.09 -14.74
C TRP A 6 -1.49 4.36 -14.19
N ALA A 7 -2.33 3.77 -15.04
CA ALA A 7 -3.50 3.02 -14.63
C ALA A 7 -3.12 1.74 -13.86
N VAL A 8 -2.09 1.03 -14.31
CA VAL A 8 -1.55 -0.15 -13.60
C VAL A 8 -1.00 0.26 -12.23
N MET A 9 -0.26 1.36 -12.13
CA MET A 9 0.22 1.84 -10.83
C MET A 9 -0.93 2.30 -9.92
N ALA A 10 -1.91 3.04 -10.45
CA ALA A 10 -3.08 3.49 -9.69
C ALA A 10 -3.91 2.32 -9.16
N SER A 11 -3.97 1.20 -9.90
CA SER A 11 -4.68 -0.02 -9.48
C SER A 11 -4.13 -0.63 -8.18
N ALA A 12 -2.86 -0.38 -7.83
CA ALA A 12 -2.26 -0.79 -6.56
C ALA A 12 -2.89 -0.09 -5.34
N THR A 13 -3.57 1.04 -5.55
CA THR A 13 -4.34 1.73 -4.50
C THR A 13 -5.52 0.89 -4.02
N ILE A 14 -6.14 0.10 -4.91
CA ILE A 14 -7.34 -0.69 -4.62
C ILE A 14 -7.10 -1.75 -3.54
N PRO A 15 -6.09 -2.64 -3.64
CA PRO A 15 -5.82 -3.61 -2.58
C PRO A 15 -5.39 -2.92 -1.29
N MET A 16 -4.63 -1.82 -1.35
CA MET A 16 -4.18 -1.07 -0.17
C MET A 16 -5.33 -0.53 0.69
N LEU A 17 -6.45 -0.15 0.08
CA LEU A 17 -7.64 0.29 0.83
C LEU A 17 -8.20 -0.79 1.78
N LYS A 18 -8.01 -2.07 1.45
CA LYS A 18 -8.41 -3.20 2.32
C LYS A 18 -7.25 -3.71 3.18
N LEU A 19 -6.04 -3.69 2.63
CA LEU A 19 -4.86 -4.27 3.25
C LEU A 19 -4.38 -3.40 4.44
N LEU A 20 -4.34 -2.07 4.29
CA LEU A 20 -3.89 -1.17 5.36
C LEU A 20 -4.74 -1.28 6.65
N PRO A 21 -6.09 -1.32 6.60
CA PRO A 21 -6.91 -1.56 7.78
C PRO A 21 -6.60 -2.87 8.52
N HIS A 22 -6.18 -3.91 7.80
CA HIS A 22 -5.81 -5.20 8.42
C HIS A 22 -4.63 -5.06 9.39
N PHE A 23 -3.70 -4.15 9.09
CA PHE A 23 -2.53 -3.83 9.93
C PHE A 23 -2.80 -2.71 10.94
N GLY A 24 -4.04 -2.25 11.08
CA GLY A 24 -4.40 -1.10 11.92
C GLY A 24 -3.97 0.25 11.36
N ILE A 25 -3.61 0.32 10.07
CA ILE A 25 -3.23 1.57 9.38
C ILE A 25 -4.49 2.19 8.74
N SER A 26 -4.62 3.51 8.82
CA SER A 26 -5.77 4.22 8.26
C SER A 26 -5.85 4.06 6.73
N LYS A 27 -7.03 3.74 6.21
CA LYS A 27 -7.30 3.58 4.76
C LYS A 27 -6.89 4.78 3.90
N TYR A 28 -6.87 5.99 4.49
CA TYR A 28 -6.49 7.22 3.77
C TYR A 28 -5.02 7.23 3.35
N TRP A 29 -4.17 6.41 3.98
CA TRP A 29 -2.77 6.24 3.57
C TRP A 29 -2.62 5.57 2.20
N ALA A 30 -3.67 4.91 1.68
CA ALA A 30 -3.66 4.37 0.33
C ALA A 30 -3.45 5.47 -0.73
N ALA A 31 -3.83 6.73 -0.46
CA ALA A 31 -3.60 7.85 -1.38
C ALA A 31 -2.11 8.07 -1.72
N VAL A 32 -1.21 7.65 -0.82
CA VAL A 32 0.24 7.74 -1.03
C VAL A 32 0.70 6.78 -2.14
N CYS A 33 -0.07 5.72 -2.44
CA CYS A 33 0.23 4.74 -3.50
C CYS A 33 -0.03 5.27 -4.92
N VAL A 34 -0.58 6.49 -5.06
CA VAL A 34 -0.68 7.18 -6.37
C VAL A 34 0.71 7.53 -6.90
N ILE A 35 1.70 7.64 -6.00
CA ILE A 35 3.11 7.88 -6.34
C ILE A 35 3.87 6.55 -6.18
N PRO A 36 4.70 6.13 -7.15
CA PRO A 36 5.39 4.84 -7.09
C PRO A 36 6.25 4.65 -5.83
N LEU A 37 6.93 5.71 -5.36
CA LEU A 37 7.69 5.67 -4.11
C LEU A 37 6.79 5.46 -2.88
N GLY A 38 5.57 5.96 -2.92
CA GLY A 38 4.62 5.82 -1.82
C GLY A 38 4.12 4.38 -1.67
N THR A 39 3.95 3.66 -2.78
CA THR A 39 3.64 2.23 -2.77
C THR A 39 4.76 1.42 -2.11
N ILE A 40 6.02 1.70 -2.44
CA ILE A 40 7.18 1.03 -1.83
C ILE A 40 7.21 1.28 -0.32
N ALA A 41 7.02 2.53 0.11
CA ALA A 41 7.00 2.89 1.53
C ALA A 41 5.86 2.20 2.29
N MET A 42 4.66 2.10 1.70
CA MET A 42 3.54 1.38 2.31
C MET A 42 3.84 -0.12 2.44
N ILE A 43 4.36 -0.76 1.40
CA ILE A 43 4.73 -2.18 1.46
C ILE A 43 5.78 -2.43 2.54
N TRP A 44 6.78 -1.55 2.66
CA TRP A 44 7.80 -1.65 3.71
C TRP A 44 7.21 -1.56 5.11
N TRP A 45 6.36 -0.55 5.36
CA TRP A 45 5.72 -0.37 6.66
C TRP A 45 4.84 -1.58 7.01
N MET A 46 4.11 -2.09 6.04
CA MET A 46 3.32 -3.31 6.21
C MET A 46 4.19 -4.53 6.51
N GLY A 47 5.36 -4.66 5.89
CA GLY A 47 6.33 -5.72 6.21
C GLY A 47 6.81 -5.65 7.65
N LEU A 48 7.08 -4.44 8.17
CA LEU A 48 7.42 -4.25 9.59
C LEU A 48 6.25 -4.67 10.50
N LYS A 49 5.02 -4.29 10.15
CA LYS A 49 3.82 -4.69 10.90
C LYS A 49 3.55 -6.19 10.84
N LEU A 50 3.87 -6.84 9.72
CA LEU A 50 3.77 -8.28 9.57
C LEU A 50 4.73 -8.99 10.53
N GLN A 51 5.97 -8.49 10.68
CA GLN A 51 6.92 -9.04 11.65
C GLN A 51 6.47 -8.90 13.11
N ASP A 52 5.72 -7.84 13.45
CA ASP A 52 5.10 -7.71 14.78
C ASP A 52 3.99 -8.75 14.99
N LEU A 53 3.21 -9.06 13.96
CA LEU A 53 2.13 -10.07 14.02
C LEU A 53 2.66 -11.50 14.06
N GLU A 54 3.79 -11.80 13.41
CA GLU A 54 4.42 -13.13 13.43
C GLU A 54 5.18 -13.43 14.73
N LYS A 55 5.52 -12.40 15.51
CA LYS A 55 6.17 -12.54 16.83
C LYS A 55 5.18 -12.79 17.98
N LEU A 56 3.88 -12.72 17.68
CA LEU A 56 2.75 -12.97 18.59
C LEU A 56 2.40 -14.46 18.58
#